data_AF-A0A835FAI7-F1
#
_entry.id   AF-A0A835FAI7-F1
#
_cell.length_a   1.000
_cell.length_b   1.000
_cell.length_c   1.000
_cell.angle_alpha   90.00
_cell.angle_beta   90.00
_cell.angle_gamma   90.00
#
_symmetry.space_group_name_H-M   'P 1'
#
loop_
_entity.id
_entity.type
_entity.pdbx_description
1 polymer ?
#
loop_
_entity_poly.entity_id
_entity_poly.type
_entity_poly.pdbx_seq_one_letter_code
_entity_poly.pdbx_strand_id
1 'polypeptide(L)'
;MDPIKGVDQSQTSYWARIYEYFHANKSFQSDRTQGSLMNRWSTILHDVNLFCGCVTRIQDRNQSGYSIDDKIAAACTMFTAEDPKHRKFALIHCWRILKDKPRWIERRKQLSANTPVSNKKQKTKADASPSSAALVPAPTTGGVDAAAAAAEDPSKRPDGKKTEKKKLRQRSTIEALDYLVAKMKQTDDAKEMNKEQRCNKLIALQEEKIKLEREKFEFQRDMEEERILSLDFSNMTYRLQPVQGSRKR
;
A
#
# COMPACT_ATOMS: atom_id res chain seq x y z
N MET A 1 25.29 9.58 24.49
CA MET A 1 25.23 9.50 23.01
C MET A 1 25.37 8.04 22.66
N ASP A 2 24.28 7.40 22.21
CA ASP A 2 24.34 5.98 21.82
C ASP A 2 25.22 5.80 20.58
N PRO A 3 26.04 4.73 20.52
CA PRO A 3 26.84 4.41 19.34
C PRO A 3 25.96 4.31 18.09
N ILE A 4 26.48 4.79 16.96
CA ILE A 4 25.83 4.67 15.64
C ILE A 4 25.70 3.17 15.32
N LYS A 5 24.59 2.57 15.75
CA LYS A 5 24.28 1.18 15.44
C LYS A 5 24.13 1.05 13.92
N GLY A 6 24.83 0.07 13.35
CA GLY A 6 24.96 -0.14 11.91
C GLY A 6 23.64 -0.26 11.15
N VAL A 7 23.72 -0.15 9.83
CA VAL A 7 22.57 -0.05 8.89
C VAL A 7 21.70 -1.31 8.87
N ASP A 8 22.19 -2.43 9.41
CA ASP A 8 21.58 -3.76 9.31
C ASP A 8 20.93 -4.20 10.64
N GLN A 9 19.84 -3.55 11.01
CA GLN A 9 19.09 -3.87 12.23
C GLN A 9 17.76 -4.50 11.91
N SER A 10 17.40 -5.54 12.68
CA SER A 10 16.06 -6.11 12.59
C SER A 10 15.00 -5.04 12.85
N GLN A 11 13.88 -5.11 12.13
CA GLN A 11 12.74 -4.22 12.34
C GLN A 11 12.30 -4.20 13.81
N THR A 12 12.33 -5.37 14.48
CA THR A 12 12.01 -5.51 15.90
C THR A 12 12.96 -4.71 16.78
N SER A 13 14.28 -4.84 16.60
CA SER A 13 15.29 -4.10 17.38
C SER A 13 15.24 -2.58 17.11
N TYR A 14 14.87 -2.19 15.88
CA TYR A 14 14.66 -0.79 15.56
C TYR A 14 13.50 -0.19 16.33
N TRP A 15 12.35 -0.85 16.30
CA TRP A 15 11.15 -0.40 16.99
C TRP A 15 11.23 -0.52 18.50
N ALA A 16 12.01 -1.46 19.05
CA ALA A 16 12.30 -1.54 20.48
C ALA A 16 12.97 -0.26 21.00
N ARG A 17 14.01 0.24 20.30
CA ARG A 17 14.66 1.51 20.67
C ARG A 17 13.75 2.71 20.56
N ILE A 18 12.89 2.74 19.53
CA ILE A 18 11.88 3.82 19.41
C ILE A 18 10.91 3.75 20.57
N TYR A 19 10.47 2.55 20.97
CA TYR A 19 9.58 2.35 22.10
C TYR A 19 10.22 2.84 23.41
N GLU A 20 11.46 2.45 23.69
CA GLU A 20 12.22 2.92 24.86
C GLU A 20 12.37 4.44 24.85
N TYR A 21 12.78 5.02 23.71
CA TYR A 21 12.91 6.45 23.55
C TYR A 21 11.57 7.17 23.76
N PHE A 22 10.47 6.65 23.19
CA PHE A 22 9.15 7.23 23.33
C PHE A 22 8.71 7.28 24.80
N HIS A 23 8.87 6.19 25.55
CA HIS A 23 8.48 6.14 26.97
C HIS A 23 9.40 6.93 27.88
N ALA A 24 10.69 7.06 27.53
CA ALA A 24 11.62 7.92 28.26
C ALA A 24 11.37 9.42 28.04
N ASN A 25 10.79 9.82 26.90
CA ASN A 25 10.65 11.24 26.51
C ASN A 25 9.20 11.75 26.44
N LYS A 26 8.20 10.90 26.72
CA LYS A 26 6.80 11.33 26.73
C LYS A 26 6.51 12.24 27.92
N SER A 27 5.87 13.38 27.68
CA SER A 27 5.37 14.28 28.71
C SER A 27 3.95 13.93 29.19
N PHE A 28 3.39 12.82 28.69
CA PHE A 28 2.00 12.41 28.94
C PHE A 28 1.89 10.92 29.28
N GLN A 29 0.77 10.50 29.85
CA GLN A 29 0.50 9.10 30.15
C GLN A 29 0.17 8.33 28.87
N SER A 30 0.86 7.20 28.65
CA SER A 30 0.65 6.35 27.49
C SER A 30 1.09 4.92 27.80
N ASP A 31 0.27 3.97 27.41
CA ASP A 31 0.45 2.52 27.51
C ASP A 31 0.72 1.87 26.12
N ARG A 32 1.03 2.70 25.11
CA ARG A 32 1.22 2.23 23.73
C ARG A 32 2.32 1.18 23.65
N THR A 33 2.00 0.06 23.01
CA THR A 33 2.95 -1.00 22.68
C THR A 33 3.83 -0.61 21.48
N GLN A 34 4.94 -1.32 21.32
CA GLN A 34 5.81 -1.22 20.14
C GLN A 34 5.02 -1.35 18.82
N GLY A 35 4.12 -2.34 18.75
CA GLY A 35 3.27 -2.56 17.58
C GLY A 35 2.32 -1.38 17.31
N SER A 36 1.75 -0.79 18.37
CA SER A 36 0.89 0.40 18.25
C SER A 36 1.64 1.60 17.67
N LEU A 37 2.87 1.85 18.15
CA LEU A 37 3.73 2.93 17.65
C LEU A 37 4.10 2.71 16.18
N MET A 38 4.47 1.47 15.83
CA MET A 38 4.79 1.09 14.46
C MET A 38 3.61 1.31 13.51
N ASN A 39 2.43 0.80 13.88
CA ASN A 39 1.23 0.96 13.07
C ASN A 39 0.85 2.44 12.90
N ARG A 40 0.91 3.22 13.99
CA ARG A 40 0.64 4.65 13.94
C ARG A 40 1.62 5.38 13.01
N TRP A 41 2.91 5.05 13.08
CA TRP A 41 3.90 5.62 12.19
C TRP A 41 3.65 5.25 10.72
N SER A 42 3.28 4.00 10.42
CA SER A 42 2.91 3.59 9.06
C SER A 42 1.74 4.40 8.51
N THR A 43 0.71 4.67 9.33
CA THR A 43 -0.41 5.54 8.94
C THR A 43 0.05 6.97 8.68
N ILE A 44 0.85 7.55 9.58
CA ILE A 44 1.40 8.91 9.40
C ILE A 44 2.22 8.98 8.11
N LEU A 45 3.08 7.98 7.89
CA LEU A 45 3.94 7.90 6.72
C LEU A 45 3.12 7.84 5.43
N HIS A 46 2.07 7.01 5.40
CA HIS A 46 1.17 6.88 4.26
C HIS A 46 0.46 8.21 3.95
N ASP A 47 -0.25 8.77 4.94
CA ASP A 47 -1.03 10.01 4.76
C ASP A 47 -0.11 11.18 4.37
N VAL A 48 1.07 11.31 4.99
CA VAL A 48 2.05 12.37 4.67
C VAL A 48 2.64 12.18 3.26
N ASN A 49 2.91 10.96 2.81
CA ASN A 49 3.41 10.71 1.46
C ASN A 49 2.37 11.08 0.39
N LEU A 50 1.11 10.69 0.61
CA LEU A 50 0.01 11.08 -0.28
C LEU A 50 -0.13 12.61 -0.35
N PHE A 51 -0.11 13.27 0.81
CA PHE A 51 -0.13 14.73 0.88
C PHE A 51 1.08 15.38 0.18
N CYS A 52 2.29 14.82 0.33
CA CYS A 52 3.47 15.31 -0.39
C CYS A 52 3.27 15.24 -1.92
N GLY A 53 2.66 14.17 -2.43
CA GLY A 53 2.33 14.05 -3.86
C GLY A 53 1.33 15.11 -4.32
N CYS A 54 0.38 15.49 -3.47
CA CYS A 54 -0.53 16.61 -3.71
C CYS A 54 0.24 17.94 -3.78
N VAL A 55 1.10 18.21 -2.79
CA VAL A 55 1.91 19.43 -2.73
C VAL A 55 2.81 19.56 -3.95
N THR A 56 3.50 18.50 -4.37
CA THR A 56 4.34 18.52 -5.58
C THR A 56 3.52 18.91 -6.81
N ARG A 57 2.36 18.29 -7.04
CA ARG A 57 1.51 18.62 -8.19
C ARG A 57 0.95 20.03 -8.16
N ILE A 58 0.65 20.58 -6.99
CA ILE A 58 0.24 21.98 -6.85
C ILE A 58 1.41 22.93 -7.15
N GLN A 59 2.62 22.59 -6.69
CA GLN A 59 3.82 23.37 -6.98
C GLN A 59 4.17 23.35 -8.48
N ASP A 60 4.09 22.19 -9.12
CA ASP A 60 4.41 22.01 -10.54
C ASP A 60 3.43 22.74 -11.48
N ARG A 61 2.22 23.05 -11.02
CA ARG A 61 1.24 23.84 -11.78
C ARG A 61 1.66 25.30 -12.00
N ASN A 62 2.73 25.78 -11.35
CA ASN A 62 3.31 27.12 -11.53
C ASN A 62 2.27 28.26 -11.62
N GLN A 63 1.24 28.21 -10.77
CA GLN A 63 0.21 29.24 -10.70
C GLN A 63 0.80 30.52 -10.09
N SER A 64 1.08 31.51 -10.93
CA SER A 64 1.46 32.86 -10.51
C SER A 64 0.35 33.48 -9.65
N GLY A 65 0.71 34.10 -8.53
CA GLY A 65 -0.24 34.81 -7.65
C GLY A 65 -0.78 34.00 -6.47
N TYR A 66 -0.47 32.71 -6.34
CA TYR A 66 -0.85 31.92 -5.17
C TYR A 66 0.16 32.08 -4.04
N SER A 67 -0.33 32.41 -2.83
CA SER A 67 0.49 32.38 -1.63
C SER A 67 0.89 30.94 -1.26
N ILE A 68 1.83 30.80 -0.33
CA ILE A 68 2.21 29.47 0.19
C ILE A 68 1.01 28.81 0.87
N ASP A 69 0.20 29.59 1.61
CA ASP A 69 -0.97 29.07 2.30
C ASP A 69 -2.06 28.63 1.32
N ASP A 70 -2.25 29.36 0.21
CA ASP A 70 -3.19 28.95 -0.85
C ASP A 70 -2.77 27.63 -1.47
N LYS A 71 -1.46 27.43 -1.69
CA LYS A 71 -0.92 26.17 -2.22
C LYS A 71 -1.14 25.01 -1.25
N ILE A 72 -0.98 25.25 0.06
CA ILE A 72 -1.24 24.25 1.09
C ILE A 72 -2.74 23.92 1.16
N ALA A 73 -3.61 24.93 1.12
CA ALA A 73 -5.05 24.74 1.10
C ALA A 73 -5.51 23.94 -0.12
N ALA A 74 -4.99 24.27 -1.31
CA ALA A 74 -5.24 23.50 -2.53
C ALA A 74 -4.76 22.04 -2.42
N ALA A 75 -3.60 21.81 -1.81
CA ALA A 75 -3.10 20.45 -1.56
C ALA A 75 -3.98 19.66 -0.57
N CYS A 76 -4.55 20.31 0.45
CA CYS A 76 -5.51 19.68 1.37
C CYS A 76 -6.80 19.26 0.66
N THR A 77 -7.31 20.10 -0.25
CA THR A 77 -8.48 19.77 -1.07
C THR A 77 -8.18 18.60 -2.00
N MET A 78 -7.01 18.60 -2.65
CA MET A 78 -6.55 17.51 -3.50
C MET A 78 -6.38 16.20 -2.73
N PHE A 79 -5.83 16.24 -1.51
CA PHE A 79 -5.72 15.06 -0.65
C PHE A 79 -7.09 14.45 -0.33
N THR A 80 -8.09 15.28 -0.03
CA THR A 80 -9.44 14.81 0.30
C THR A 80 -10.10 14.11 -0.89
N ALA A 81 -9.78 14.53 -2.11
CA ALA A 81 -10.25 13.88 -3.33
C ALA A 81 -9.57 12.52 -3.60
N GLU A 82 -8.32 12.35 -3.15
CA GLU A 82 -7.51 11.15 -3.41
C GLU A 82 -7.52 10.11 -2.28
N ASP A 83 -7.80 10.53 -1.04
CA ASP A 83 -7.97 9.61 0.07
C ASP A 83 -9.20 8.72 -0.20
N PRO A 84 -9.08 7.38 -0.16
CA PRO A 84 -10.20 6.48 -0.42
C PRO A 84 -11.38 6.66 0.54
N LYS A 85 -11.16 7.30 1.68
CA LYS A 85 -12.16 7.57 2.71
C LYS A 85 -12.62 9.04 2.71
N HIS A 86 -12.16 9.84 1.75
CA HIS A 86 -12.42 11.27 1.65
C HIS A 86 -12.19 12.04 2.95
N ARG A 87 -11.17 11.64 3.72
CA ARG A 87 -10.82 12.30 4.98
C ARG A 87 -10.06 13.60 4.69
N LYS A 88 -10.32 14.60 5.51
CA LYS A 88 -9.48 15.81 5.55
C LYS A 88 -8.09 15.46 6.10
N PHE A 89 -7.05 16.03 5.50
CA PHE A 89 -5.70 15.83 5.99
C PHE A 89 -5.49 16.54 7.35
N ALA A 90 -5.40 15.75 8.42
CA ALA A 90 -5.24 16.27 9.80
C ALA A 90 -3.77 16.35 10.27
N LEU A 91 -2.81 15.89 9.46
CA LEU A 91 -1.41 15.70 9.86
C LEU A 91 -0.45 16.78 9.28
N ILE A 92 -0.95 18.01 9.11
CA ILE A 92 -0.14 19.15 8.62
C ILE A 92 1.13 19.38 9.46
N HIS A 93 1.01 19.26 10.79
CA HIS A 93 2.14 19.40 11.69
C HIS A 93 3.23 18.35 11.44
N CYS A 94 2.86 17.08 11.20
CA CYS A 94 3.82 16.02 10.85
C CYS A 94 4.52 16.33 9.53
N TRP A 95 3.77 16.74 8.51
CA TRP A 95 4.34 17.12 7.23
C TRP A 95 5.34 18.28 7.36
N ARG A 96 4.99 19.33 8.13
CA ARG A 96 5.86 20.50 8.35
C ARG A 96 7.17 20.12 9.06
N ILE A 97 7.14 19.15 9.98
CA ILE A 97 8.35 18.63 10.66
C ILE A 97 9.22 17.82 9.70
N LEU A 98 8.61 17.03 8.82
CA LEU A 98 9.31 16.07 7.96
C LEU A 98 9.87 16.72 6.69
N LYS A 99 9.17 17.68 6.08
CA LYS A 99 9.45 18.18 4.72
C LYS A 99 10.90 18.67 4.51
N ASP A 100 11.52 19.22 5.54
CA ASP A 100 12.87 19.84 5.48
C ASP A 100 13.98 18.90 5.98
N LYS A 101 13.66 17.69 6.47
CA LYS A 101 14.68 16.78 6.99
C LYS A 101 15.48 16.17 5.82
N PRO A 102 16.82 16.18 5.85
CA PRO A 102 17.64 15.73 4.73
C PRO A 102 17.39 14.24 4.40
N ARG A 103 17.27 13.39 5.42
CA ARG A 103 16.90 11.97 5.25
C ARG A 103 15.51 11.79 4.63
N TRP A 104 14.57 12.70 4.90
CA TRP A 104 13.23 12.65 4.34
C TRP A 104 13.24 13.08 2.87
N ILE A 105 13.93 14.16 2.54
CA ILE A 105 14.11 14.64 1.16
C ILE A 105 14.76 13.54 0.31
N GLU A 106 15.83 12.92 0.81
CA GLU A 106 16.53 11.84 0.11
C GLU A 106 15.63 10.63 -0.13
N ARG A 107 14.91 10.18 0.91
CA ARG A 107 13.92 9.10 0.77
C ARG A 107 12.86 9.43 -0.28
N ARG A 108 12.37 10.67 -0.34
CA ARG A 108 11.40 11.07 -1.37
C ARG A 108 11.97 11.02 -2.78
N LYS A 109 13.23 11.44 -2.98
CA LYS A 109 13.91 11.34 -4.28
C LYS A 109 14.02 9.89 -4.76
N GLN A 110 14.37 8.98 -3.85
CA GLN A 110 14.44 7.54 -4.14
C GLN A 110 13.07 6.97 -4.53
N LEU A 111 12.00 7.36 -3.83
CA LEU A 111 10.64 6.93 -4.17
C LEU A 111 10.17 7.47 -5.54
N SER A 112 10.52 8.72 -5.88
CA SER A 112 10.21 9.27 -7.20
C SER A 112 11.02 8.62 -8.33
N ALA A 113 12.28 8.24 -8.06
CA ALA A 113 13.14 7.58 -9.04
C ALA A 113 12.71 6.13 -9.35
N ASN A 114 12.14 5.44 -8.35
CA ASN A 114 11.69 4.05 -8.50
C ASN A 114 10.28 3.89 -9.08
N THR A 115 9.57 4.98 -9.39
CA THR A 115 8.26 4.91 -10.04
C THR A 115 8.44 4.83 -11.56
N PRO A 116 8.06 3.72 -12.24
CA PRO A 116 8.14 3.65 -13.69
C PRO A 116 7.14 4.64 -14.30
N VAL A 117 7.67 5.72 -14.87
CA VAL A 117 6.91 6.67 -15.69
C VAL A 117 6.39 5.94 -16.94
N SER A 118 5.15 5.46 -16.88
CA SER A 118 4.42 4.99 -18.05
C SER A 118 3.97 6.21 -18.88
N ASN A 119 4.92 6.80 -19.60
CA ASN A 119 4.61 7.79 -20.62
C ASN A 119 4.09 7.08 -21.86
N LYS A 120 2.79 6.75 -21.89
CA LYS A 120 2.09 6.41 -23.12
C LYS A 120 1.87 7.69 -23.94
N LYS A 121 2.93 8.15 -24.63
CA LYS A 121 2.80 9.13 -25.70
C LYS A 121 1.94 8.50 -26.80
N GLN A 122 0.70 8.96 -26.90
CA GLN A 122 -0.20 8.72 -28.01
C GLN A 122 0.47 9.30 -29.27
N LYS A 123 1.01 8.44 -30.13
CA LYS A 123 1.40 8.81 -31.49
C LYS A 123 0.21 8.51 -32.40
N THR A 124 -0.38 9.58 -32.92
CA THR A 124 -1.38 9.58 -33.98
C THR A 124 -0.83 8.82 -35.19
N LYS A 125 -1.62 7.87 -35.71
CA LYS A 125 -1.36 7.18 -36.99
C LYS A 125 -2.06 7.98 -38.09
N ALA A 126 -1.32 8.30 -39.15
CA ALA A 126 -1.87 8.60 -40.46
C ALA A 126 -1.27 7.57 -41.43
N ASP A 127 -2.14 7.12 -42.33
CA ASP A 127 -2.09 5.92 -43.15
C ASP A 127 -1.35 6.14 -44.49
N ALA A 128 -1.19 5.03 -45.22
CA ALA A 128 -0.94 4.83 -46.65
C ALA A 128 0.49 4.40 -47.08
N SER A 129 0.47 3.33 -47.87
CA SER A 129 1.54 2.59 -48.55
C SER A 129 1.15 2.50 -50.05
N PRO A 130 1.86 1.77 -50.95
CA PRO A 130 3.16 2.02 -51.59
C PRO A 130 3.07 2.00 -53.14
N SER A 131 4.12 2.38 -53.91
CA SER A 131 4.36 1.80 -55.26
C SER A 131 5.75 2.10 -55.88
N SER A 132 6.46 1.00 -56.18
CA SER A 132 7.16 0.60 -57.43
C SER A 132 8.35 1.34 -58.10
N ALA A 133 9.40 0.52 -58.32
CA ALA A 133 10.17 0.25 -59.56
C ALA A 133 11.50 0.98 -59.90
N ALA A 134 12.58 0.16 -59.97
CA ALA A 134 13.67 0.00 -60.99
C ALA A 134 14.37 1.25 -61.61
N LEU A 135 15.67 1.30 -61.99
CA LEU A 135 16.62 0.33 -62.56
C LEU A 135 18.08 0.90 -62.48
N VAL A 136 19.08 0.02 -62.64
CA VAL A 136 20.57 0.14 -62.58
C VAL A 136 21.19 0.75 -63.88
N PRO A 137 22.52 1.03 -64.06
CA PRO A 137 23.60 0.01 -64.17
C PRO A 137 25.06 0.36 -63.77
N ALA A 138 25.89 -0.70 -63.79
CA ALA A 138 27.31 -0.89 -63.42
C ALA A 138 28.35 -0.28 -64.40
N PRO A 139 29.70 -0.49 -64.25
CA PRO A 139 30.37 -1.70 -64.81
C PRO A 139 31.66 -2.13 -64.00
N THR A 140 32.37 -3.28 -64.15
CA THR A 140 33.06 -3.89 -65.31
C THR A 140 33.69 -5.26 -64.91
N THR A 141 33.68 -6.20 -65.87
CA THR A 141 34.70 -7.21 -66.29
C THR A 141 35.37 -8.18 -65.29
N GLY A 142 35.52 -9.48 -65.55
CA GLY A 142 35.29 -10.32 -66.74
C GLY A 142 35.91 -11.72 -66.53
N GLY A 143 35.53 -12.72 -67.34
CA GLY A 143 36.25 -14.00 -67.44
C GLY A 143 35.47 -15.25 -67.92
N VAL A 144 35.22 -15.33 -69.25
CA VAL A 144 35.23 -16.49 -70.21
C VAL A 144 34.57 -17.86 -69.86
N ASP A 145 33.48 -18.27 -70.52
CA ASP A 145 33.33 -19.15 -71.75
C ASP A 145 33.60 -20.66 -71.50
N ALA A 146 32.83 -21.68 -71.92
CA ALA A 146 31.64 -21.85 -72.76
C ALA A 146 31.06 -23.30 -72.61
N ALA A 147 29.83 -23.50 -73.12
CA ALA A 147 29.22 -24.73 -73.67
C ALA A 147 28.33 -25.67 -72.80
N ALA A 148 27.03 -25.58 -73.11
CA ALA A 148 26.10 -26.65 -73.51
C ALA A 148 25.34 -27.54 -72.48
N ALA A 149 24.01 -27.39 -72.59
CA ALA A 149 22.97 -28.43 -72.62
C ALA A 149 22.45 -29.09 -71.32
N ALA A 150 21.19 -28.74 -71.03
CA ALA A 150 20.04 -29.61 -70.72
C ALA A 150 20.07 -30.59 -69.51
N ALA A 151 19.16 -30.26 -68.58
CA ALA A 151 18.26 -31.15 -67.82
C ALA A 151 18.80 -32.09 -66.72
N GLU A 152 17.91 -32.28 -65.74
CA GLU A 152 17.87 -33.26 -64.64
C GLU A 152 18.51 -32.89 -63.29
N ASP A 153 17.63 -32.72 -62.29
CA ASP A 153 17.89 -32.78 -60.84
C ASP A 153 18.16 -34.25 -60.45
N PRO A 154 19.16 -34.56 -59.59
CA PRO A 154 18.80 -34.80 -58.18
C PRO A 154 19.88 -34.40 -57.14
N SER A 155 19.43 -33.74 -56.06
CA SER A 155 19.88 -33.94 -54.66
C SER A 155 21.18 -33.28 -54.15
N LYS A 156 21.05 -32.38 -53.14
CA LYS A 156 21.75 -32.43 -51.81
C LYS A 156 21.55 -31.15 -50.93
N ARG A 157 20.74 -31.25 -49.85
CA ARG A 157 21.07 -31.01 -48.40
C ARG A 157 19.84 -30.54 -47.56
N PRO A 158 19.61 -31.10 -46.34
CA PRO A 158 18.44 -30.76 -45.52
C PRO A 158 18.72 -29.65 -44.49
N ASP A 159 17.91 -28.60 -44.52
CA ASP A 159 17.82 -27.55 -43.50
C ASP A 159 16.96 -28.01 -42.29
N GLY A 160 17.36 -29.11 -41.64
CA GLY A 160 16.55 -29.74 -40.57
C GLY A 160 16.92 -29.36 -39.13
N LYS A 161 18.17 -28.99 -38.86
CA LYS A 161 18.69 -28.92 -37.47
C LYS A 161 18.44 -27.58 -36.74
N LYS A 162 18.12 -26.50 -37.46
CA LYS A 162 18.06 -25.13 -36.87
C LYS A 162 16.71 -24.79 -36.27
N THR A 163 15.62 -25.33 -36.81
CA THR A 163 14.23 -25.12 -36.35
C THR A 163 13.91 -25.95 -35.12
N GLU A 164 14.42 -27.18 -35.02
CA GLU A 164 14.17 -28.09 -33.90
C GLU A 164 14.89 -27.63 -32.61
N LYS A 165 16.15 -27.19 -32.73
CA LYS A 165 16.91 -26.58 -31.62
C LYS A 165 16.26 -25.28 -31.13
N LYS A 166 15.60 -24.52 -32.01
CA LYS A 166 14.84 -23.31 -31.66
C LYS A 166 13.54 -23.65 -30.92
N LYS A 167 12.81 -24.68 -31.35
CA LYS A 167 11.61 -25.18 -30.65
C LYS A 167 11.93 -25.77 -29.28
N LEU A 168 13.05 -26.49 -29.13
CA LEU A 168 13.52 -27.01 -27.84
C LEU A 168 13.91 -25.87 -26.88
N ARG A 169 14.62 -24.84 -27.38
CA ARG A 169 14.93 -23.63 -26.62
C ARG A 169 13.66 -22.88 -26.22
N GLN A 170 12.69 -22.76 -27.13
CA GLN A 170 11.41 -22.10 -26.88
C GLN A 170 10.58 -22.81 -25.80
N ARG A 171 10.50 -24.14 -25.85
CA ARG A 171 9.85 -24.97 -24.81
C ARG A 171 10.53 -24.82 -23.45
N SER A 172 11.86 -24.85 -23.42
CA SER A 172 12.64 -24.62 -22.20
C SER A 172 12.42 -23.22 -21.60
N THR A 173 12.29 -22.17 -22.43
CA THR A 173 11.92 -20.83 -21.94
C THR A 173 10.48 -20.75 -21.42
N ILE A 174 9.54 -21.48 -22.01
CA ILE A 174 8.14 -21.50 -21.54
C ILE A 174 8.05 -22.21 -20.17
N GLU A 175 8.74 -23.34 -20.01
CA GLU A 175 8.81 -24.07 -18.74
C GLU A 175 9.46 -23.25 -17.61
N ALA A 176 10.49 -22.46 -17.94
CA ALA A 176 11.12 -21.54 -16.99
C ALA A 176 10.17 -20.39 -16.56
N LEU A 177 9.31 -19.91 -17.46
CA LEU A 177 8.30 -18.90 -17.14
C LEU A 177 7.18 -19.48 -16.26
N ASP A 178 6.72 -20.70 -16.53
CA ASP A 178 5.72 -21.39 -15.70
C ASP A 178 6.24 -21.63 -14.27
N TYR A 179 7.52 -22.01 -14.13
CA TYR A 179 8.15 -22.14 -12.81
C TYR A 179 8.18 -20.80 -12.04
N LEU A 180 8.50 -19.69 -12.73
CA LEU A 180 8.49 -18.35 -12.12
C LEU A 180 7.09 -17.92 -11.68
N VAL A 181 6.08 -18.15 -12.51
CA VAL A 181 4.67 -17.84 -12.20
C VAL A 181 4.19 -18.68 -11.02
N ALA A 182 4.48 -19.99 -11.01
CA ALA A 182 4.13 -20.88 -9.90
C ALA A 182 4.82 -20.45 -8.59
N LYS A 183 6.07 -20.01 -8.66
CA LYS A 183 6.81 -19.54 -7.48
C LYS A 183 6.29 -18.20 -6.96
N MET A 184 5.91 -17.26 -7.84
CA MET A 184 5.25 -16.02 -7.42
C MET A 184 3.91 -16.33 -6.74
N LYS A 185 3.09 -17.20 -7.32
CA LYS A 185 1.82 -17.63 -6.74
C LYS A 185 2.00 -18.25 -5.36
N GLN A 186 2.95 -19.18 -5.19
CA GLN A 186 3.25 -19.75 -3.87
C GLN A 186 3.70 -18.69 -2.86
N THR A 187 4.49 -17.70 -3.27
CA THR A 187 4.89 -16.61 -2.36
C THR A 187 3.75 -15.69 -1.98
N ASP A 188 2.78 -15.48 -2.88
CA ASP A 188 1.62 -14.64 -2.61
C ASP A 188 0.60 -15.37 -1.73
N ASP A 189 0.36 -16.66 -1.97
CA ASP A 189 -0.46 -17.53 -1.11
C ASP A 189 0.12 -17.60 0.32
N ALA A 190 1.45 -17.72 0.45
CA ALA A 190 2.11 -17.71 1.77
C ALA A 190 1.97 -16.37 2.51
N LYS A 191 1.96 -15.23 1.79
CA LYS A 191 1.68 -13.91 2.38
C LYS A 191 0.21 -13.80 2.78
N GLU A 192 -0.70 -14.33 1.98
CA GLU A 192 -2.14 -14.35 2.24
C GLU A 192 -2.44 -15.13 3.53
N MET A 193 -1.89 -16.34 3.66
CA MET A 193 -2.00 -17.17 4.86
C MET A 193 -1.47 -16.47 6.13
N ASN A 194 -0.36 -15.73 6.02
CA ASN A 194 0.18 -14.98 7.16
C ASN A 194 -0.72 -13.78 7.54
N LYS A 195 -1.32 -13.10 6.56
CA LYS A 195 -2.31 -12.04 6.84
C LYS A 195 -3.55 -12.61 7.51
N GLU A 196 -4.06 -13.74 7.01
CA GLU A 196 -5.24 -14.41 7.56
C GLU A 196 -5.02 -14.88 9.00
N GLN A 197 -3.86 -15.49 9.30
CA GLN A 197 -3.48 -15.85 10.67
C GLN A 197 -3.47 -14.64 11.62
N ARG A 198 -3.02 -13.48 11.15
CA ARG A 198 -3.03 -12.23 11.94
C ARG A 198 -4.46 -11.73 12.16
N CYS A 199 -5.31 -11.76 11.14
CA CYS A 199 -6.72 -11.39 11.24
C CYS A 199 -7.46 -12.30 12.23
N ASN A 200 -7.31 -13.62 12.09
CA ASN A 200 -7.96 -14.60 12.97
C ASN A 200 -7.52 -14.43 14.43
N LYS A 201 -6.22 -14.18 14.68
CA LYS A 201 -5.73 -13.89 16.03
C LYS A 201 -6.33 -12.61 16.62
N LEU A 202 -6.55 -11.58 15.80
CA LEU A 202 -7.17 -10.34 16.25
C LEU A 202 -8.65 -10.53 16.57
N ILE A 203 -9.37 -11.28 15.73
CA ILE A 203 -10.78 -11.62 15.95
C ILE A 203 -10.94 -12.40 17.26
N ALA A 204 -10.14 -13.44 17.48
CA ALA A 204 -10.18 -14.23 18.71
C ALA A 204 -9.92 -13.39 19.97
N LEU A 205 -8.95 -12.46 19.92
CA LEU A 205 -8.69 -11.55 21.04
C LEU A 205 -9.86 -10.59 21.30
N GLN A 206 -10.54 -10.15 20.24
CA GLN A 206 -11.68 -9.25 20.37
C GLN A 206 -12.91 -9.97 20.92
N GLU A 207 -13.15 -11.22 20.52
CA GLU A 207 -14.20 -12.08 21.07
C GLU A 207 -14.00 -12.34 22.56
N GLU A 208 -12.78 -12.70 22.99
CA GLU A 208 -12.42 -12.86 24.40
C GLU A 208 -12.62 -11.56 25.20
N LYS A 209 -12.24 -10.41 24.63
CA LYS A 209 -12.48 -9.11 25.27
C LYS A 209 -13.98 -8.85 25.48
N ILE A 210 -14.80 -9.09 24.46
CA ILE A 210 -16.26 -8.91 24.54
C ILE A 210 -16.86 -9.86 25.57
N LYS A 211 -16.36 -11.11 25.65
CA LYS A 211 -16.77 -12.08 26.65
C LYS A 211 -16.48 -11.61 28.08
N LEU A 212 -15.25 -11.18 28.34
CA LEU A 212 -14.87 -10.63 29.65
C LEU A 212 -15.68 -9.39 30.04
N GLU A 213 -15.99 -8.53 29.07
CA GLU A 213 -16.80 -7.34 29.30
C GLU A 213 -18.25 -7.70 29.64
N ARG A 214 -18.82 -8.72 28.99
CA ARG A 214 -20.14 -9.28 29.35
C ARG A 214 -20.14 -9.89 30.75
N GLU A 215 -19.18 -10.75 31.07
CA GLU A 215 -19.07 -11.37 32.40
C GLU A 215 -18.90 -10.32 33.50
N LYS A 216 -18.13 -9.25 33.23
CA LYS A 216 -17.99 -8.13 34.16
C LYS A 216 -19.30 -7.38 34.38
N PHE A 217 -20.09 -7.18 33.32
CA PHE A 217 -21.39 -6.53 33.41
C PHE A 217 -22.40 -7.40 34.19
N GLU A 218 -22.42 -8.71 33.93
CA GLU A 218 -23.23 -9.68 34.68
C GLU A 218 -22.86 -9.68 36.16
N PHE A 219 -21.56 -9.77 36.49
CA PHE A 219 -21.09 -9.70 37.87
C PHE A 219 -21.52 -8.41 38.59
N GLN A 220 -21.46 -7.26 37.90
CA GLN A 220 -21.94 -6.00 38.48
C GLN A 220 -23.44 -5.99 38.73
N ARG A 221 -24.23 -6.56 37.82
CA ARG A 221 -25.68 -6.68 37.99
C ARG A 221 -25.99 -7.56 39.20
N ASP A 222 -25.36 -8.72 39.29
CA ASP A 222 -25.61 -9.68 40.38
C ASP A 222 -25.22 -9.07 41.75
N MET A 223 -24.11 -8.31 41.80
CA MET A 223 -23.73 -7.53 42.99
C MET A 223 -24.78 -6.47 43.39
N GLU A 224 -25.40 -5.77 42.42
CA GLU A 224 -26.44 -4.79 42.71
C GLU A 224 -27.76 -5.47 43.10
N GLU A 225 -28.08 -6.62 42.50
CA GLU A 225 -29.22 -7.45 42.90
C GLU A 225 -29.07 -7.94 44.35
N GLU A 226 -27.89 -8.43 44.75
CA GLU A 226 -27.60 -8.77 46.14
C GLU A 226 -27.68 -7.54 47.07
N ARG A 227 -27.23 -6.37 46.62
CA ARG A 227 -27.35 -5.10 47.37
C ARG A 227 -28.82 -4.70 47.58
N ILE A 228 -29.67 -4.88 46.57
CA ILE A 228 -31.10 -4.59 46.65
C ILE A 228 -31.80 -5.60 47.57
N LEU A 229 -31.48 -6.89 47.45
CA LEU A 229 -32.06 -7.97 48.26
C LEU A 229 -31.65 -7.89 49.74
N SER A 230 -30.46 -7.38 50.03
CA SER A 230 -29.96 -7.16 51.40
C SER A 230 -30.40 -5.84 52.03
N LEU A 231 -31.12 -4.99 51.29
CA LEU A 231 -31.64 -3.72 51.80
C LEU A 231 -32.86 -3.97 52.71
N ASP A 232 -32.75 -3.61 53.98
CA ASP A 232 -33.84 -3.76 54.96
C ASP A 232 -34.95 -2.71 54.70
N PHE A 233 -36.14 -3.19 54.31
CA PHE A 233 -37.33 -2.36 54.05
C PHE A 233 -38.07 -1.92 55.32
N SER A 234 -37.58 -2.28 56.53
CA SER A 234 -38.23 -1.94 57.81
C SER A 234 -38.35 -0.43 58.09
N ASN A 235 -37.65 0.43 57.33
CA ASN A 235 -37.74 1.89 57.42
C ASN A 235 -38.63 2.56 56.35
N MET A 236 -39.35 1.80 55.50
CA MET A 236 -40.31 2.37 54.55
C MET A 236 -41.63 2.76 55.25
N THR A 237 -41.63 3.91 55.94
CA THR A 237 -42.87 4.53 56.43
C THR A 237 -43.70 5.03 55.25
N TYR A 238 -44.71 4.27 54.84
CA TYR A 238 -45.73 4.73 53.90
C TYR A 238 -46.55 5.84 54.55
N ARG A 239 -46.34 7.09 54.11
CA ARG A 239 -47.15 8.23 54.53
C ARG A 239 -48.51 8.14 53.82
N LEU A 240 -49.45 7.38 54.41
CA LEU A 240 -50.87 7.41 54.03
C LEU A 240 -51.39 8.84 54.22
N GLN A 241 -51.54 9.60 53.13
CA GLN A 241 -52.32 10.84 53.15
C GLN A 241 -53.81 10.47 53.15
N PRO A 242 -54.61 10.92 54.12
CA PRO A 242 -56.05 10.70 54.08
C PRO A 242 -56.66 11.54 52.95
N VAL A 243 -57.36 10.86 52.05
CA VAL A 243 -58.27 11.48 51.08
C VAL A 243 -59.38 12.18 51.86
N GLN A 244 -59.28 13.51 52.00
CA GLN A 244 -60.35 14.34 52.54
C GLN A 244 -61.44 14.46 51.46
N GLY A 245 -62.44 13.59 51.54
CA GLY A 245 -63.66 13.67 50.74
C GLY A 245 -64.42 14.96 51.04
N SER A 246 -64.33 15.93 50.13
CA SER A 246 -65.18 17.12 50.15
C SER A 246 -66.50 16.82 49.43
N ARG A 247 -67.45 16.22 50.13
CA ARG A 247 -68.88 16.36 49.81
C ARG A 247 -69.36 17.69 50.37
N LYS A 248 -69.73 18.63 49.50
CA LYS A 248 -70.65 19.72 49.86
C LYS A 248 -71.67 19.96 48.75
N ARG A 249 -72.91 19.61 49.12
CA ARG A 249 -74.24 20.14 48.76
C ARG A 249 -74.58 20.35 47.30
#